data_AF-A0A966VLK3-F1
#
_entry.id   AF-A0A966VLK3-F1
#
_cell.length_a   1.000
_cell.length_b   1.000
_cell.length_c   1.000
_cell.angle_alpha   90.00
_cell.angle_beta   90.00
_cell.angle_gamma   90.00
#
_symmetry.space_group_name_H-M   'P 1'
#
loop_
_entity.id
_entity.type
_entity.pdbx_description
1 polymer ?
#
loop_
_entity_poly.entity_id
_entity_poly.type
_entity_poly.pdbx_seq_one_letter_code
_entity_poly.pdbx_strand_id
1 'polypeptide(L)'
;MKLWTYRFRPTGLPIELDIDLETSWSYSRLVVRHNGNVYIDRQNYFEDTYRLHEIEIPTTLGILLIQVGPQTAWHYSAVIKANGNAVWQSHANPHAYLDRMQSLMTSKADGKPAFEPGIWRRNMPSILVDMALGILFFALGKTTDLRTAAMATALVGLALLPIQWMVKRLLRRDIDLLGGMALFGVVMLILSAAFSWYFDTELAVQLKASVMGSIAGSLFFLDACFGGRWLAKRLASYLAYRDLQLRRLAWGMALTSFMMAGINLFIALSFSKDMWLYYTTWGDILIVIFLTQWAI
;
A
#
# COMPACT_ATOMS: atom_id res chain seq x y z
N MET A 1 13.05 -11.75 9.08
CA MET A 1 12.73 -12.09 10.47
C MET A 1 11.40 -12.84 10.49
N LYS A 2 11.30 -13.96 11.22
CA LYS A 2 10.04 -14.70 11.38
C LYS A 2 9.08 -13.89 12.24
N LEU A 3 7.83 -13.73 11.79
CA LEU A 3 6.80 -13.00 12.54
C LEU A 3 5.92 -13.94 13.33
N TRP A 4 5.49 -15.04 12.70
CA TRP A 4 4.51 -15.95 13.28
C TRP A 4 4.73 -17.39 12.83
N THR A 5 4.20 -18.34 13.59
CA THR A 5 4.22 -19.77 13.25
C THR A 5 2.85 -20.39 13.51
N TYR A 6 2.21 -20.90 12.46
CA TYR A 6 1.05 -21.78 12.60
C TYR A 6 1.54 -23.20 12.83
N ARG A 7 1.04 -23.86 13.87
CA ARG A 7 1.42 -25.23 14.22
C ARG A 7 0.22 -26.13 13.99
N PHE A 8 0.39 -27.14 13.17
CA PHE A 8 -0.59 -28.19 12.94
C PHE A 8 -0.06 -29.48 13.54
N ARG A 9 -0.89 -30.13 14.35
CA ARG A 9 -0.59 -31.39 15.03
C ARG A 9 -1.72 -32.37 14.70
N PRO A 10 -1.59 -33.12 13.59
CA PRO A 10 -2.64 -34.04 13.17
C PRO A 10 -2.77 -35.18 14.19
N THR A 11 -3.99 -35.45 14.62
CA THR A 11 -4.32 -36.56 15.52
C THR A 11 -5.01 -37.68 14.74
N GLY A 12 -4.90 -38.92 15.22
CA GLY A 12 -5.55 -40.08 14.61
C GLY A 12 -4.83 -40.67 13.39
N LEU A 13 -3.65 -40.15 13.03
CA LEU A 13 -2.76 -40.80 12.08
C LEU A 13 -1.85 -41.80 12.81
N PRO A 14 -1.48 -42.94 12.19
CA PRO A 14 -0.55 -43.91 12.77
C PRO A 14 0.92 -43.45 12.71
N ILE A 15 1.16 -42.18 12.35
CA ILE A 15 2.47 -41.56 12.25
C ILE A 15 2.46 -40.21 12.96
N GLU A 16 3.59 -39.85 13.55
CA GLU A 16 3.77 -38.54 14.16
C GLU A 16 4.33 -37.56 13.12
N LEU A 17 3.64 -36.43 12.95
CA LEU A 17 4.00 -35.36 12.03
C LEU A 17 3.93 -34.01 12.74
N ASP A 18 5.05 -33.31 12.78
CA ASP A 18 5.13 -31.93 13.25
C ASP A 18 5.13 -31.00 12.05
N ILE A 19 4.01 -30.30 11.82
CA ILE A 19 3.83 -29.41 10.68
C ILE A 19 3.79 -27.97 11.19
N ASP A 20 4.75 -27.14 10.78
CA ASP A 20 4.84 -25.74 11.16
C ASP A 20 4.89 -24.86 9.89
N LEU A 21 3.94 -23.93 9.75
CA LEU A 21 4.02 -22.88 8.73
C LEU A 21 4.53 -21.58 9.38
N GLU A 22 5.75 -21.22 9.03
CA GLU A 22 6.36 -19.98 9.45
C GLU A 22 6.06 -18.87 8.44
N THR A 23 5.63 -17.71 8.93
CA THR A 23 5.26 -16.57 8.08
C THR A 23 6.08 -15.32 8.45
N SER A 24 6.36 -14.51 7.44
CA SER A 24 7.08 -13.25 7.50
C SER A 24 6.44 -12.25 6.53
N TRP A 25 6.92 -11.00 6.53
CA TRP A 25 6.51 -9.98 5.58
C TRP A 25 6.88 -10.32 4.13
N SER A 26 7.97 -11.06 3.93
CA SER A 26 8.52 -11.33 2.60
C SER A 26 8.52 -12.80 2.19
N TYR A 27 8.20 -13.71 3.11
CA TYR A 27 8.21 -15.14 2.81
C TYR A 27 7.28 -15.93 3.71
N SER A 28 6.95 -17.13 3.26
CA SER A 28 6.42 -18.22 4.06
C SER A 28 7.28 -19.46 3.91
N ARG A 29 7.32 -20.28 4.95
CA ARG A 29 8.11 -21.50 5.00
C ARG A 29 7.33 -22.59 5.72
N LEU A 30 6.94 -23.63 4.99
CA LEU A 30 6.41 -24.86 5.56
C LEU A 30 7.59 -25.74 6.01
N VAL A 31 7.55 -26.18 7.26
CA VAL A 31 8.53 -27.08 7.86
C VAL A 31 7.76 -28.29 8.38
N VAL A 32 8.10 -29.47 7.87
CA VAL A 32 7.53 -30.73 8.36
C VAL A 32 8.64 -31.59 8.94
N ARG A 33 8.45 -32.10 10.16
CA ARG A 33 9.39 -33.02 10.81
C ARG A 33 8.75 -34.39 10.94
N HIS A 34 9.50 -35.41 10.53
CA HIS A 34 9.09 -36.82 10.57
C HIS A 34 10.31 -37.72 10.72
N ASN A 35 10.32 -38.64 11.69
CA ASN A 35 11.40 -39.61 11.94
C ASN A 35 12.82 -38.98 12.00
N GLY A 36 12.95 -37.81 12.62
CA GLY A 36 14.21 -37.08 12.72
C GLY A 36 14.62 -36.31 11.45
N ASN A 37 13.93 -36.50 10.33
CA ASN A 37 14.13 -35.73 9.11
C ASN A 37 13.30 -34.44 9.13
N VAL A 38 13.82 -33.40 8.47
CA VAL A 38 13.16 -32.10 8.32
C VAL A 38 13.00 -31.79 6.83
N TYR A 39 11.76 -31.63 6.41
CA TYR A 39 11.36 -31.26 5.06
C TYR A 39 10.93 -29.80 5.06
N ILE A 40 11.36 -29.05 4.04
CA ILE A 40 11.13 -27.61 3.97
C ILE A 40 10.66 -27.22 2.58
N ASP A 41 9.56 -26.48 2.52
CA ASP A 41 9.11 -25.77 1.33
C ASP A 41 9.04 -24.28 1.66
N ARG A 42 9.69 -23.45 0.84
CA ARG A 42 9.81 -22.00 1.07
C ARG A 42 9.30 -21.25 -0.15
N GLN A 43 8.58 -20.17 0.11
CA GLN A 43 8.06 -19.25 -0.88
C GLN A 43 8.42 -17.82 -0.52
N ASN A 44 9.02 -17.08 -1.45
CA ASN A 44 9.32 -15.66 -1.34
C ASN A 44 8.25 -14.85 -2.07
N TYR A 45 7.51 -14.01 -1.34
CA TYR A 45 6.38 -13.26 -1.90
C TYR A 45 6.77 -12.19 -2.92
N PHE A 46 8.06 -11.87 -3.06
CA PHE A 46 8.56 -10.89 -4.03
C PHE A 46 9.18 -11.53 -5.27
N GLU A 47 9.41 -12.83 -5.25
CA GLU A 47 10.09 -13.56 -6.34
C GLU A 47 9.18 -14.66 -6.91
N ASP A 48 8.44 -15.35 -6.05
CA ASP A 48 7.64 -16.51 -6.41
C ASP A 48 6.15 -16.17 -6.53
N THR A 49 5.51 -16.69 -7.57
CA THR A 49 4.05 -16.70 -7.69
C THR A 49 3.40 -17.38 -6.48
N TYR A 50 2.32 -16.78 -5.96
CA TYR A 50 1.66 -17.33 -4.78
C TYR A 50 1.02 -18.70 -5.09
N ARG A 51 1.29 -19.69 -4.25
CA ARG A 51 0.88 -21.09 -4.40
C ARG A 51 0.70 -21.72 -3.02
N LEU A 52 0.05 -22.88 -2.99
CA LEU A 52 0.05 -23.71 -1.79
C LEU A 52 1.47 -24.16 -1.46
N HIS A 53 1.74 -24.29 -0.16
CA HIS A 53 2.91 -25.01 0.28
C HIS A 53 2.66 -26.50 0.17
N GLU A 54 3.62 -27.23 -0.39
CA GLU A 54 3.48 -28.65 -0.68
C GLU A 54 4.77 -29.38 -0.30
N ILE A 55 4.63 -30.45 0.47
CA ILE A 55 5.73 -31.35 0.83
C ILE A 55 5.24 -32.79 0.68
N GLU A 56 5.99 -33.58 -0.05
CA GLU A 56 5.78 -35.03 -0.16
C GLU A 56 6.74 -35.75 0.78
N ILE A 57 6.19 -36.66 1.61
CA ILE A 57 6.96 -37.47 2.55
C ILE A 57 6.68 -38.94 2.30
N PRO A 58 7.71 -39.77 2.04
CA PRO A 58 7.54 -41.21 1.99
C PRO A 58 7.33 -41.75 3.41
N THR A 59 6.24 -42.47 3.63
CA THR A 59 5.89 -43.07 4.92
C THR A 59 5.48 -44.54 4.75
N THR A 60 5.23 -45.22 5.86
CA THR A 60 4.69 -46.60 5.87
C THR A 60 3.30 -46.70 5.25
N LEU A 61 2.57 -45.59 5.13
CA LEU A 61 1.27 -45.49 4.47
C LEU A 61 1.38 -45.18 2.96
N GLY A 62 2.60 -45.10 2.43
CA GLY A 62 2.87 -44.57 1.10
C GLY A 62 3.31 -43.11 1.13
N ILE A 63 3.25 -42.44 -0.03
CA ILE A 63 3.62 -41.04 -0.15
C ILE A 63 2.48 -40.19 0.42
N LEU A 64 2.80 -39.39 1.44
CA LEU A 64 1.90 -38.39 1.99
C LEU A 64 2.20 -37.02 1.39
N LEU A 65 1.19 -36.41 0.82
CA LEU A 65 1.22 -35.03 0.34
C LEU A 65 0.63 -34.12 1.41
N ILE A 66 1.45 -33.22 1.94
CA ILE A 66 1.07 -32.24 2.95
C ILE A 66 0.92 -30.90 2.24
N GLN A 67 -0.30 -30.36 2.24
CA GLN A 67 -0.64 -29.07 1.64
C GLN A 67 -1.03 -28.07 2.71
N VAL A 68 -0.45 -26.88 2.68
CA VAL A 68 -0.80 -25.78 3.60
C VAL A 68 -1.08 -24.50 2.83
N GLY A 69 -2.19 -23.83 3.16
CA GLY A 69 -2.64 -22.65 2.47
C GLY A 69 -3.66 -21.81 3.24
N PRO A 70 -4.04 -20.65 2.72
CA PRO A 70 -4.95 -19.74 3.39
C PRO A 70 -6.39 -20.25 3.37
N GLN A 71 -7.01 -20.30 4.54
CA GLN A 71 -8.43 -20.65 4.72
C GLN A 71 -9.30 -19.39 4.85
N THR A 72 -8.76 -18.34 5.46
CA THR A 72 -9.32 -16.98 5.47
C THR A 72 -8.19 -15.97 5.23
N ALA A 73 -8.51 -14.68 5.24
CA ALA A 73 -7.50 -13.61 5.20
C ALA A 73 -6.49 -13.68 6.36
N TRP A 74 -6.85 -14.34 7.46
CA TRP A 74 -6.07 -14.35 8.70
C TRP A 74 -5.62 -15.72 9.16
N HIS A 75 -6.23 -16.80 8.66
CA HIS A 75 -5.92 -18.16 9.10
C HIS A 75 -5.45 -19.03 7.95
N TYR A 76 -4.45 -19.85 8.26
CA TYR A 76 -3.96 -20.91 7.41
C TYR A 76 -4.50 -22.25 7.88
N SER A 77 -4.61 -23.18 6.95
CA SER A 77 -5.02 -24.53 7.25
C SER A 77 -4.18 -25.53 6.47
N ALA A 78 -4.16 -26.75 6.98
CA ALA A 78 -3.41 -27.87 6.43
C ALA A 78 -4.34 -29.02 6.04
N VAL A 79 -3.95 -29.73 4.98
CA VAL A 79 -4.52 -30.99 4.53
C VAL A 79 -3.39 -31.99 4.28
N ILE A 80 -3.62 -33.24 4.66
CA ILE A 80 -2.70 -34.36 4.42
C ILE A 80 -3.45 -35.37 3.56
N LYS A 81 -2.87 -35.69 2.40
CA LYS A 81 -3.43 -36.65 1.45
C LYS A 81 -2.53 -37.88 1.35
N ALA A 82 -3.14 -39.06 1.32
CA ALA A 82 -2.47 -40.31 0.97
C ALA A 82 -3.13 -40.83 -0.32
N ASN A 83 -2.33 -41.10 -1.37
CA ASN A 83 -2.83 -41.57 -2.67
C ASN A 83 -3.98 -40.70 -3.24
N GLY A 84 -3.90 -39.38 -3.07
CA GLY A 84 -4.90 -38.42 -3.53
C GLY A 84 -6.11 -38.22 -2.60
N ASN A 85 -6.35 -39.10 -1.63
CA ASN A 85 -7.45 -38.99 -0.68
C ASN A 85 -7.02 -38.24 0.59
N ALA A 86 -7.84 -37.32 1.08
CA ALA A 86 -7.58 -36.62 2.33
C ALA A 86 -7.70 -37.58 3.52
N VAL A 87 -6.58 -37.87 4.18
CA VAL A 87 -6.53 -38.69 5.40
C VAL A 87 -6.64 -37.84 6.67
N TRP A 88 -6.30 -36.55 6.56
CA TRP A 88 -6.50 -35.59 7.63
C TRP A 88 -6.67 -34.19 7.05
N GLN A 89 -7.55 -33.40 7.68
CA GLN A 89 -7.73 -31.99 7.36
C GLN A 89 -8.01 -31.21 8.63
N SER A 90 -7.40 -30.03 8.75
CA SER A 90 -7.66 -29.14 9.89
C SER A 90 -9.05 -28.50 9.83
N HIS A 91 -9.61 -28.29 8.64
CA HIS A 91 -10.90 -27.64 8.40
C HIS A 91 -11.62 -28.32 7.24
N ALA A 92 -12.96 -28.20 7.18
CA ALA A 92 -13.77 -28.78 6.11
C ALA A 92 -13.47 -28.21 4.71
N ASN A 93 -13.14 -26.92 4.62
CA ASN A 93 -12.67 -26.29 3.39
C ASN A 93 -11.32 -25.60 3.66
N PRO A 94 -10.21 -26.33 3.50
CA PRO A 94 -8.91 -25.89 3.98
C PRO A 94 -8.31 -24.73 3.16
N HIS A 95 -8.66 -24.58 1.89
CA HIS A 95 -8.04 -23.61 1.00
C HIS A 95 -9.04 -22.62 0.43
N ALA A 96 -10.14 -22.36 1.16
CA ALA A 96 -11.25 -21.52 0.72
C ALA A 96 -10.84 -20.09 0.30
N TYR A 97 -9.73 -19.58 0.80
CA TYR A 97 -9.25 -18.22 0.51
C TYR A 97 -8.08 -18.19 -0.50
N LEU A 98 -7.69 -19.34 -1.06
CA LEU A 98 -6.55 -19.45 -1.97
C LEU A 98 -6.68 -18.54 -3.19
N ASP A 99 -7.79 -18.63 -3.91
CA ASP A 99 -8.01 -17.85 -5.14
C ASP A 99 -7.95 -16.35 -4.88
N ARG A 100 -8.52 -15.91 -3.74
CA ARG A 100 -8.49 -14.50 -3.35
C ARG A 100 -7.08 -14.05 -2.98
N MET A 101 -6.34 -14.86 -2.22
CA MET A 101 -4.94 -14.57 -1.90
C MET A 101 -4.07 -14.51 -3.15
N GLN A 102 -4.23 -15.46 -4.08
CA GLN A 102 -3.53 -15.44 -5.37
C GLN A 102 -3.85 -14.19 -6.17
N SER A 103 -5.12 -13.78 -6.23
CA SER A 103 -5.50 -12.56 -6.94
C SER A 103 -4.92 -11.26 -6.37
N LEU A 104 -4.53 -11.27 -5.09
CA LEU A 104 -3.91 -10.12 -4.40
C LEU A 104 -2.39 -10.16 -4.52
N MET A 105 -1.79 -11.35 -4.43
CA MET A 105 -0.34 -11.55 -4.36
C MET A 105 0.30 -11.82 -5.72
N THR A 106 -0.50 -12.11 -6.75
CA THR A 106 -0.03 -12.45 -8.10
C THR A 106 -0.67 -11.51 -9.13
N SER A 107 0.17 -10.94 -9.98
CA SER A 107 -0.23 -10.16 -11.15
C SER A 107 -1.09 -11.01 -12.09
N LYS A 108 -2.25 -10.48 -12.48
CA LYS A 108 -3.10 -11.11 -13.50
C LYS A 108 -2.53 -10.95 -14.90
N ALA A 109 -1.69 -9.93 -15.13
CA ALA A 109 -1.13 -9.64 -16.44
C ALA A 109 -0.07 -10.67 -16.86
N ASP A 110 0.79 -11.12 -15.95
CA ASP A 110 1.90 -12.01 -16.31
C ASP A 110 2.24 -13.09 -15.27
N GLY A 111 1.40 -13.27 -14.25
CA GLY A 111 1.49 -14.38 -13.31
C GLY A 111 2.65 -14.31 -12.31
N LYS A 112 3.42 -13.22 -12.27
CA LYS A 112 4.48 -13.05 -11.26
C LYS A 112 3.96 -12.29 -10.02
N PRO A 113 4.77 -12.12 -8.97
CA PRO A 113 4.38 -11.36 -7.78
C PRO A 113 3.76 -9.99 -8.10
N ALA A 114 2.66 -9.68 -7.42
CA ALA A 114 1.98 -8.40 -7.56
C ALA A 114 2.84 -7.24 -7.05
N PHE A 115 3.69 -7.48 -6.05
CA PHE A 115 4.64 -6.49 -5.53
C PHE A 115 5.95 -6.51 -6.33
N GLU A 116 6.37 -5.36 -6.85
CA GLU A 116 7.61 -5.20 -7.62
C GLU A 116 8.53 -4.15 -6.96
N PRO A 117 9.50 -4.58 -6.13
CA PRO A 117 10.42 -3.66 -5.45
C PRO A 117 11.26 -2.80 -6.42
N GLY A 118 11.44 -3.27 -7.66
CA GLY A 118 12.16 -2.55 -8.72
C GLY A 118 11.53 -1.21 -9.07
N ILE A 119 10.21 -1.06 -8.92
CA ILE A 119 9.48 0.20 -9.16
C ILE A 119 10.01 1.30 -8.24
N TRP A 120 10.18 1.00 -6.95
CA TRP A 120 10.73 1.97 -5.99
C TRP A 120 12.17 2.34 -6.32
N ARG A 121 13.01 1.38 -6.69
CA ARG A 121 14.41 1.68 -7.08
C ARG A 121 14.45 2.61 -8.29
N ARG A 122 13.58 2.39 -9.28
CA ARG A 122 13.46 3.24 -10.48
C ARG A 122 12.97 4.65 -10.15
N ASN A 123 12.00 4.77 -9.22
CA ASN A 123 11.38 6.04 -8.88
C ASN A 123 12.03 6.75 -7.67
N MET A 124 13.07 6.14 -7.08
CA MET A 124 13.75 6.61 -5.87
C MET A 124 14.13 8.09 -5.93
N PRO A 125 14.70 8.61 -7.04
CA PRO A 125 15.05 10.04 -7.10
C PRO A 125 13.84 10.96 -6.89
N SER A 126 12.68 10.65 -7.49
CA SER A 126 11.48 11.45 -7.30
C SER A 126 10.93 11.33 -5.88
N ILE A 127 10.96 10.13 -5.29
CA ILE A 127 10.48 9.90 -3.92
C ILE A 127 11.33 10.71 -2.93
N LEU A 128 12.66 10.72 -3.12
CA LEU A 128 13.58 11.51 -2.29
C LEU A 128 13.33 13.01 -2.43
N VAL A 129 13.04 13.49 -3.64
CA VAL A 129 12.71 14.90 -3.89
C VAL A 129 11.43 15.31 -3.16
N ASP A 130 10.35 14.53 -3.27
CA ASP A 130 9.10 14.77 -2.55
C ASP A 130 9.32 14.81 -1.03
N MET A 131 10.08 13.84 -0.50
CA MET A 131 10.41 13.78 0.92
C MET A 131 11.25 14.98 1.35
N ALA A 132 12.24 15.39 0.54
CA ALA A 132 13.08 16.55 0.82
C ALA A 132 12.27 17.85 0.83
N LEU A 133 11.32 18.03 -0.10
CA LEU A 133 10.41 19.17 -0.09
C LEU A 133 9.49 19.16 1.13
N GLY A 134 8.97 18.00 1.54
CA GLY A 134 8.18 17.86 2.76
C GLY A 134 8.97 18.20 4.03
N ILE A 135 10.21 17.72 4.13
CA ILE A 135 11.12 18.03 5.25
C ILE A 135 11.47 19.52 5.25
N LEU A 136 11.74 20.11 4.08
CA LEU A 136 12.01 21.54 3.95
C LEU A 136 10.82 22.37 4.45
N PHE A 137 9.60 22.03 4.01
CA PHE A 137 8.38 22.70 4.49
C PHE A 137 8.22 22.60 6.00
N PHE A 138 8.44 21.40 6.57
CA PHE A 138 8.35 21.20 8.01
C PHE A 138 9.41 22.00 8.78
N ALA A 139 10.65 22.01 8.31
CA ALA A 139 11.74 22.76 8.93
C ALA A 139 11.48 24.27 8.88
N LEU A 140 11.01 24.79 7.75
CA LEU A 140 10.64 26.20 7.61
C LEU A 140 9.40 26.54 8.44
N GLY A 141 8.39 25.68 8.48
CA GLY A 141 7.19 25.89 9.29
C GLY A 141 7.46 25.88 10.80
N LYS A 142 8.60 25.32 11.24
CA LYS A 142 9.07 25.39 12.63
C LYS A 142 9.78 26.70 12.96
N THR A 143 10.41 27.35 11.98
CA THR A 143 11.25 28.54 12.20
C THR A 143 10.61 29.83 11.68
N THR A 144 9.59 29.72 10.84
CA THR A 144 8.89 30.82 10.17
C THR A 144 7.38 30.61 10.23
N ASP A 145 6.60 31.59 9.76
CA ASP A 145 5.16 31.43 9.61
C ASP A 145 4.79 30.47 8.47
N LEU A 146 3.61 29.86 8.57
CA LEU A 146 3.16 28.81 7.64
C LEU A 146 3.06 29.30 6.19
N ARG A 147 2.75 30.59 5.97
CA ARG A 147 2.64 31.17 4.63
C ARG A 147 4.03 31.28 4.01
N THR A 148 5.00 31.85 4.72
CA THR A 148 6.40 31.93 4.27
C THR A 148 6.98 30.55 4.01
N ALA A 149 6.77 29.60 4.91
CA ALA A 149 7.22 28.21 4.73
C ALA A 149 6.64 27.58 3.45
N ALA A 150 5.35 27.76 3.19
CA ALA A 150 4.69 27.26 1.99
C ALA A 150 5.24 27.91 0.72
N MET A 151 5.40 29.24 0.71
CA MET A 151 5.91 29.97 -0.46
C MET A 151 7.37 29.64 -0.76
N ALA A 152 8.24 29.58 0.26
CA ALA A 152 9.64 29.22 0.08
C ALA A 152 9.80 27.78 -0.42
N THR A 153 9.06 26.83 0.16
CA THR A 153 9.06 25.43 -0.31
C THR A 153 8.54 25.34 -1.75
N ALA A 154 7.46 26.06 -2.07
CA ALA A 154 6.92 26.10 -3.41
C ALA A 154 7.93 26.67 -4.42
N LEU A 155 8.66 27.73 -4.07
CA LEU A 155 9.70 28.33 -4.91
C LEU A 155 10.84 27.34 -5.17
N VAL A 156 11.31 26.61 -4.14
CA VAL A 156 12.30 25.53 -4.31
C VAL A 156 11.75 24.42 -5.20
N GLY A 157 10.50 24.01 -4.99
CA GLY A 157 9.84 22.99 -5.81
C GLY A 157 9.66 23.41 -7.28
N LEU A 158 9.33 24.66 -7.56
CA LEU A 158 9.27 25.21 -8.92
C LEU A 158 10.67 25.32 -9.55
N ALA A 159 11.71 25.63 -8.77
CA ALA A 159 13.09 25.66 -9.24
C ALA A 159 13.59 24.27 -9.68
N LEU A 160 12.92 23.18 -9.29
CA LEU A 160 13.23 21.85 -9.81
C LEU A 160 12.83 21.67 -11.28
N LEU A 161 11.91 22.47 -11.83
CA LEU A 161 11.52 22.39 -13.24
C LEU A 161 12.72 22.66 -14.18
N PRO A 162 13.46 23.78 -14.05
CA PRO A 162 14.65 24.01 -14.86
C PRO A 162 15.79 23.02 -14.55
N ILE A 163 15.92 22.57 -13.29
CA ILE A 163 16.92 21.54 -12.92
C ILE A 163 16.61 20.20 -13.62
N GLN A 164 15.35 19.77 -13.59
CA GLN A 164 14.88 18.56 -14.27
C GLN A 164 15.14 18.63 -15.77
N TRP A 165 14.86 19.79 -16.37
CA TRP A 165 15.17 20.03 -17.77
C TRP A 165 16.67 19.96 -18.05
N MET A 166 17.50 20.57 -17.20
CA MET A 166 18.96 20.56 -17.34
C MET A 166 19.54 19.14 -17.19
N VAL A 167 19.06 18.35 -16.24
CA VAL A 167 19.51 16.96 -16.03
C VAL A 167 19.20 16.11 -17.26
N LYS A 168 17.97 16.21 -17.79
CA LYS A 168 17.58 15.46 -19.00
C LYS A 168 18.36 15.91 -20.23
N ARG A 169 18.55 17.22 -20.41
CA ARG A 169 19.17 17.78 -21.61
C ARG A 169 20.70 17.67 -21.62
N LEU A 170 21.35 17.97 -20.49
CA LEU A 170 22.81 18.05 -20.37
C LEU A 170 23.42 16.69 -20.02
N LEU A 171 22.87 15.98 -19.03
CA LEU A 171 23.41 14.70 -18.58
C LEU A 171 22.89 13.50 -19.37
N ARG A 172 21.87 13.67 -20.23
CA ARG A 172 21.20 12.59 -20.99
C ARG A 172 20.83 11.38 -20.10
N ARG A 173 20.50 11.64 -18.84
CA ARG A 173 20.05 10.62 -17.89
C ARG A 173 18.54 10.67 -17.77
N ASP A 174 17.91 9.50 -17.82
CA ASP A 174 16.47 9.31 -17.58
C ASP A 174 16.13 9.32 -16.09
N ILE A 175 16.68 10.30 -15.36
CA ILE A 175 16.33 10.52 -13.95
C ILE A 175 15.10 11.39 -13.90
N ASP A 176 14.02 10.88 -13.31
CA ASP A 176 12.81 11.66 -13.09
C ASP A 176 12.80 12.26 -11.68
N LEU A 177 13.18 13.53 -11.53
CA LEU A 177 13.11 14.25 -10.25
C LEU A 177 11.68 14.70 -9.91
N LEU A 178 10.85 14.86 -10.93
CA LEU A 178 9.49 15.36 -10.83
C LEU A 178 8.48 14.31 -11.29
N GLY A 179 8.86 13.03 -11.34
CA GLY A 179 8.01 11.93 -11.83
C GLY A 179 6.88 11.57 -10.89
N GLY A 180 6.98 12.02 -9.65
CA GLY A 180 6.05 11.78 -8.56
C GLY A 180 5.04 12.92 -8.34
N MET A 181 4.68 13.13 -7.08
CA MET A 181 3.66 14.06 -6.60
C MET A 181 4.22 15.41 -6.12
N ALA A 182 5.54 15.65 -6.18
CA ALA A 182 6.16 16.93 -5.79
C ALA A 182 5.46 18.15 -6.40
N LEU A 183 5.28 18.18 -7.72
CA LEU A 183 4.68 19.34 -8.39
C LEU A 183 3.22 19.55 -7.98
N PHE A 184 2.48 18.45 -7.78
CA PHE A 184 1.13 18.52 -7.23
C PHE A 184 1.15 19.11 -5.82
N GLY A 185 2.06 18.64 -4.94
CA GLY A 185 2.26 19.19 -3.61
C GLY A 185 2.62 20.68 -3.62
N VAL A 186 3.50 21.11 -4.53
CA VAL A 186 3.88 22.52 -4.72
C VAL A 186 2.68 23.38 -5.10
N VAL A 187 1.86 22.95 -6.07
CA VAL A 187 0.63 23.66 -6.44
C VAL A 187 -0.32 23.75 -5.26
N MET A 188 -0.49 22.65 -4.51
CA MET A 188 -1.33 22.62 -3.31
C MET A 188 -0.77 23.53 -2.20
N LEU A 189 0.54 23.65 -2.03
CA LEU A 189 1.15 24.59 -1.09
C LEU A 189 0.87 26.04 -1.47
N ILE A 190 0.98 26.39 -2.75
CA ILE A 190 0.67 27.74 -3.25
C ILE A 190 -0.80 28.06 -3.03
N LEU A 191 -1.72 27.15 -3.40
CA LEU A 191 -3.15 27.33 -3.17
C LEU A 191 -3.47 27.46 -1.69
N SER A 192 -2.84 26.65 -0.84
CA SER A 192 -2.96 26.69 0.62
C SER A 192 -2.46 28.03 1.20
N ALA A 193 -1.35 28.56 0.69
CA ALA A 193 -0.80 29.84 1.11
C ALA A 193 -1.67 31.02 0.64
N ALA A 194 -2.14 30.99 -0.61
CA ALA A 194 -3.03 32.00 -1.18
C ALA A 194 -4.36 32.05 -0.42
N PHE A 195 -4.94 30.87 -0.12
CA PHE A 195 -6.14 30.77 0.71
C PHE A 195 -5.91 31.40 2.08
N SER A 196 -4.81 31.05 2.75
CA SER A 196 -4.47 31.63 4.05
C SER A 196 -4.20 33.13 3.99
N TRP A 197 -3.68 33.66 2.88
CA TRP A 197 -3.45 35.09 2.72
C TRP A 197 -4.75 35.87 2.55
N TYR A 198 -5.70 35.32 1.79
CA TYR A 198 -6.97 35.98 1.50
C TYR A 198 -8.01 35.80 2.61
N PHE A 199 -7.99 34.66 3.31
CA PHE A 199 -8.93 34.33 4.37
C PHE A 199 -8.22 34.11 5.71
N ASP A 200 -8.49 35.00 6.68
CA ASP A 200 -7.90 34.94 8.03
C ASP A 200 -8.93 34.70 9.14
N THR A 201 -10.18 34.43 8.77
CA THR A 201 -11.25 34.12 9.72
C THR A 201 -11.13 32.70 10.25
N GLU A 202 -11.52 32.47 11.50
CA GLU A 202 -11.49 31.15 12.14
C GLU A 202 -12.24 30.07 11.34
N LEU A 203 -13.44 30.39 10.82
CA LEU A 203 -14.21 29.45 10.00
C LEU A 203 -13.46 29.09 8.70
N ALA A 204 -12.77 30.04 8.08
CA ALA A 204 -11.99 29.76 6.87
C ALA A 204 -10.82 28.80 7.16
N VAL A 205 -10.18 28.91 8.32
CA VAL A 205 -9.14 27.95 8.74
C VAL A 205 -9.71 26.54 8.84
N GLN A 206 -10.91 26.39 9.41
CA GLN A 206 -11.59 25.08 9.50
C GLN A 206 -12.00 24.53 8.14
N LEU A 207 -12.48 25.39 7.23
CA LEU A 207 -12.93 25.02 5.88
C LEU A 207 -11.78 24.77 4.89
N LYS A 208 -10.56 25.22 5.21
CA LYS A 208 -9.39 25.10 4.34
C LYS A 208 -9.17 23.66 3.88
N ALA A 209 -9.26 22.69 4.80
CA ALA A 209 -9.09 21.28 4.47
C ALA A 209 -10.16 20.77 3.49
N SER A 210 -11.41 21.24 3.63
CA SER A 210 -12.51 20.90 2.71
C SER A 210 -12.31 21.48 1.32
N VAL A 211 -11.87 22.73 1.23
CA VAL A 211 -11.57 23.40 -0.05
C VAL A 211 -10.43 22.68 -0.76
N MET A 212 -9.32 22.43 -0.07
CA MET A 212 -8.16 21.74 -0.64
C MET A 212 -8.51 20.30 -1.05
N GLY A 213 -9.28 19.58 -0.22
CA GLY A 213 -9.77 18.23 -0.55
C GLY A 213 -10.68 18.21 -1.77
N SER A 214 -11.54 19.22 -1.94
CA SER A 214 -12.43 19.34 -3.11
C SER A 214 -11.65 19.62 -4.40
N ILE A 215 -10.62 20.46 -4.33
CA ILE A 215 -9.71 20.73 -5.45
C ILE A 215 -8.97 19.45 -5.84
N ALA A 216 -8.36 18.76 -4.87
CA ALA A 216 -7.66 17.49 -5.11
C ALA A 216 -8.61 16.43 -5.70
N GLY A 217 -9.82 16.28 -5.14
CA GLY A 217 -10.84 15.37 -5.62
C GLY A 217 -11.26 15.66 -7.05
N SER A 218 -11.43 16.93 -7.40
CA SER A 218 -11.76 17.37 -8.76
C SER A 218 -10.65 17.04 -9.76
N LEU A 219 -9.38 17.26 -9.38
CA LEU A 219 -8.24 16.94 -10.23
C LEU A 219 -8.11 15.43 -10.46
N PHE A 220 -8.28 14.60 -9.42
CA PHE A 220 -8.28 13.14 -9.56
C PHE A 220 -9.50 12.62 -10.32
N PHE A 221 -10.68 13.25 -10.16
CA PHE A 221 -11.88 12.92 -10.92
C PHE A 221 -11.65 13.16 -12.42
N LEU A 222 -11.11 14.32 -12.78
CA LEU A 222 -10.74 14.63 -14.16
C LEU A 222 -9.72 13.62 -14.69
N ASP A 223 -8.67 13.32 -13.92
CA ASP A 223 -7.70 12.30 -14.31
C ASP A 223 -8.36 10.93 -14.51
N ALA A 224 -9.33 10.54 -13.67
CA ALA A 224 -10.09 9.30 -13.80
C ALA A 224 -10.94 9.26 -15.08
N CYS A 225 -11.56 10.38 -15.45
CA CYS A 225 -12.26 10.53 -16.73
C CYS A 225 -11.33 10.32 -17.94
N PHE A 226 -10.05 10.73 -17.82
CA PHE A 226 -9.02 10.50 -18.84
C PHE A 226 -8.19 9.21 -18.63
N GLY A 227 -8.66 8.30 -17.77
CA GLY A 227 -8.08 6.96 -17.58
C GLY A 227 -6.92 6.86 -16.59
N GLY A 228 -6.66 7.88 -15.77
CA GLY A 228 -5.62 7.90 -14.74
C GLY A 228 -4.21 8.16 -15.25
N ARG A 229 -4.09 8.83 -16.42
CA ARG A 229 -2.83 8.95 -17.16
C ARG A 229 -1.86 9.98 -16.55
N TRP A 230 -2.33 10.84 -15.65
CA TRP A 230 -1.56 11.97 -15.12
C TRP A 230 -1.27 11.79 -13.63
N LEU A 231 -2.23 12.05 -12.75
CA LEU A 231 -2.03 12.07 -11.30
C LEU A 231 -1.95 10.65 -10.73
N ALA A 232 -2.84 9.75 -11.13
CA ALA A 232 -2.80 8.36 -10.69
C ALA A 232 -1.55 7.63 -11.18
N LYS A 233 -1.06 7.93 -12.39
CA LYS A 233 0.22 7.42 -12.87
C LYS A 233 1.40 7.88 -12.00
N ARG A 234 1.38 9.15 -11.56
CA ARG A 234 2.39 9.71 -10.65
C ARG A 234 2.28 9.10 -9.26
N LEU A 235 1.07 8.94 -8.74
CA LEU A 235 0.84 8.28 -7.45
C LEU A 235 1.24 6.80 -7.48
N ALA A 236 1.00 6.10 -8.59
CA ALA A 236 1.43 4.72 -8.77
C ALA A 236 2.95 4.55 -8.71
N SER A 237 3.74 5.62 -8.89
CA SER A 237 5.20 5.55 -8.75
C SER A 237 5.67 5.23 -7.32
N TYR A 238 4.83 5.56 -6.32
CA TYR A 238 5.05 5.27 -4.89
C TYR A 238 4.53 3.89 -4.48
N LEU A 239 3.65 3.32 -5.29
CA LEU A 239 3.04 2.03 -5.02
C LEU A 239 3.84 0.97 -5.78
N ALA A 240 4.58 0.12 -5.06
CA ALA A 240 5.37 -0.95 -5.67
C ALA A 240 4.48 -2.13 -6.11
N TYR A 241 3.41 -1.85 -6.85
CA TYR A 241 2.51 -2.85 -7.43
C TYR A 241 2.59 -2.85 -8.95
N ARG A 242 2.52 -4.04 -9.51
CA ARG A 242 2.71 -4.31 -10.94
C ARG A 242 1.48 -4.00 -11.79
N ASP A 243 0.31 -4.34 -11.26
CA ASP A 243 -0.97 -4.31 -11.99
C ASP A 243 -1.93 -3.24 -11.44
N LEU A 244 -1.43 -2.04 -11.18
CA LEU A 244 -2.29 -0.94 -10.75
C LEU A 244 -3.18 -0.49 -11.90
N GLN A 245 -4.49 -0.65 -11.72
CA GLN A 245 -5.48 -0.06 -12.61
C GLN A 245 -5.56 1.45 -12.35
N LEU A 246 -4.79 2.23 -13.11
CA LEU A 246 -4.65 3.68 -12.92
C LEU A 246 -6.00 4.42 -12.89
N ARG A 247 -6.96 4.01 -13.73
CA ARG A 247 -8.31 4.60 -13.73
C ARG A 247 -9.05 4.34 -12.42
N ARG A 248 -8.97 3.12 -11.87
CA ARG A 248 -9.59 2.75 -10.59
C ARG A 248 -8.91 3.49 -9.44
N LEU A 249 -7.59 3.57 -9.47
CA LEU A 249 -6.82 4.35 -8.50
C LEU A 249 -7.24 5.82 -8.50
N ALA A 250 -7.36 6.45 -9.68
CA ALA A 250 -7.82 7.83 -9.82
C ALA A 250 -9.23 8.04 -9.23
N TRP A 251 -10.18 7.15 -9.55
CA TRP A 251 -11.53 7.18 -8.96
C TRP A 251 -11.52 7.03 -7.44
N GLY A 252 -10.73 6.10 -6.92
CA GLY A 252 -10.60 5.88 -5.48
C GLY A 252 -10.02 7.11 -4.76
N MET A 253 -9.02 7.76 -5.34
CA MET A 253 -8.43 8.99 -4.80
C MET A 253 -9.40 10.18 -4.89
N ALA A 254 -10.16 10.28 -5.98
CA ALA A 254 -11.21 11.30 -6.12
C ALA A 254 -12.28 11.13 -5.04
N LEU A 255 -12.80 9.91 -4.88
CA LEU A 255 -13.81 9.58 -3.87
C LEU A 255 -13.30 9.84 -2.45
N THR A 256 -12.09 9.37 -2.14
CA THR A 256 -11.46 9.62 -0.83
C THR A 256 -11.36 11.12 -0.55
N SER A 257 -10.93 11.90 -1.55
CA SER A 257 -10.74 13.35 -1.42
C SER A 257 -12.07 14.09 -1.23
N PHE A 258 -13.12 13.74 -1.97
CA PHE A 258 -14.45 14.32 -1.80
C PHE A 258 -15.10 13.91 -0.48
N MET A 259 -14.95 12.65 -0.06
CA MET A 259 -15.45 12.18 1.23
C MET A 259 -14.76 12.91 2.38
N MET A 260 -13.43 13.02 2.34
CA MET A 260 -12.68 13.79 3.34
C MET A 260 -13.10 15.26 3.33
N ALA A 261 -13.28 15.88 2.16
CA ALA A 261 -13.76 17.25 2.08
C ALA A 261 -15.16 17.43 2.68
N GLY A 262 -16.06 16.48 2.41
CA GLY A 262 -17.42 16.46 2.98
C GLY A 262 -17.42 16.28 4.49
N ILE A 263 -16.61 15.35 5.02
CA ILE A 263 -16.47 15.11 6.46
C ILE A 263 -15.86 16.34 7.15
N ASN A 264 -14.79 16.91 6.59
CA ASN A 264 -14.17 18.15 7.10
C ASN A 264 -15.19 19.29 7.13
N LEU A 265 -16.00 19.44 6.08
CA LEU A 265 -17.05 20.47 6.00
C LEU A 265 -18.13 20.23 7.05
N PHE A 266 -18.61 18.99 7.17
CA PHE A 266 -19.64 18.61 8.13
C PHE A 266 -19.18 18.86 9.56
N ILE A 267 -17.94 18.50 9.89
CA ILE A 267 -17.38 18.69 11.23
C ILE A 267 -17.21 20.19 11.53
N ALA A 268 -16.69 20.96 10.57
CA ALA A 268 -16.53 22.41 10.72
C ALA A 268 -17.86 23.15 10.94
N LEU A 269 -18.95 22.71 10.30
CA LEU A 269 -20.25 23.38 10.40
C LEU A 269 -21.13 22.87 11.55
N SER A 270 -20.95 21.62 11.99
CA SER A 270 -21.91 20.97 12.90
C SER A 270 -21.38 20.79 14.32
N PHE A 271 -20.08 20.95 14.56
CA PHE A 271 -19.46 20.69 15.86
C PHE A 271 -18.71 21.90 16.41
N SER A 272 -18.39 21.84 17.71
CA SER A 272 -17.56 22.84 18.36
C SER A 272 -16.11 22.78 17.88
N LYS A 273 -15.37 23.87 18.12
CA LYS A 273 -13.94 23.99 17.82
C LYS A 273 -13.10 22.89 18.46
N ASP A 274 -13.38 22.55 19.71
CA ASP A 274 -12.61 21.53 20.43
C ASP A 274 -12.74 20.17 19.75
N MET A 275 -13.96 19.81 19.33
CA MET A 275 -14.22 18.58 18.58
C MET A 275 -13.51 18.60 17.22
N TRP A 276 -13.55 19.72 16.50
CA TRP A 276 -12.81 19.88 15.25
C TRP A 276 -11.29 19.70 15.44
N LEU A 277 -10.72 20.22 16.53
CA LEU A 277 -9.30 20.06 16.85
C LEU A 277 -8.96 18.59 17.14
N TYR A 278 -9.78 17.91 17.95
CA TYR A 278 -9.62 16.47 18.21
C TYR A 278 -9.67 15.65 16.91
N TYR A 279 -10.65 15.95 16.06
CA TYR A 279 -10.83 15.27 14.78
C TYR A 279 -9.63 15.48 13.85
N THR A 280 -9.17 16.72 13.65
CA THR A 280 -8.03 17.02 12.76
C THR A 280 -6.69 16.55 13.32
N THR A 281 -6.60 16.26 14.61
CA THR A 281 -5.39 15.72 15.23
C THR A 281 -5.32 14.19 15.15
N TRP A 282 -6.47 13.50 15.30
CA TRP A 282 -6.50 12.04 15.47
C TRP A 282 -7.51 11.31 14.59
N GLY A 283 -8.64 11.92 14.29
CA GLY A 283 -9.75 11.26 13.59
C GLY A 283 -9.52 11.17 12.09
N ASP A 284 -9.03 12.25 11.47
CA ASP A 284 -8.84 12.37 10.03
C ASP A 284 -7.93 11.28 9.46
N ILE A 285 -6.84 10.93 10.15
CA ILE A 285 -5.87 9.92 9.70
C ILE A 285 -6.49 8.53 9.63
N LEU A 286 -7.36 8.17 10.57
CA LEU A 286 -8.04 6.87 10.59
C LEU A 286 -9.02 6.74 9.43
N ILE A 287 -9.75 7.82 9.14
CA ILE A 287 -10.69 7.86 8.01
C ILE A 287 -9.93 7.75 6.70
N VAL A 288 -8.83 8.48 6.52
CA VAL A 288 -8.00 8.39 5.31
C VAL A 288 -7.45 6.96 5.12
N ILE A 289 -6.93 6.34 6.18
CA ILE A 289 -6.42 4.95 6.12
C ILE A 289 -7.53 4.00 5.65
N PHE A 290 -8.75 4.14 6.18
CA PHE A 290 -9.88 3.29 5.80
C PHE A 290 -10.32 3.54 4.35
N LEU A 291 -10.50 4.79 3.95
CA LEU A 291 -10.97 5.15 2.61
C LEU A 291 -9.97 4.77 1.53
N THR A 292 -8.67 4.91 1.80
CA THR A 292 -7.62 4.56 0.82
C THR A 292 -7.52 3.06 0.53
N GLN A 293 -8.02 2.18 1.42
CA GLN A 293 -8.10 0.74 1.12
C GLN A 293 -9.00 0.43 -0.08
N TRP A 294 -9.97 1.30 -0.39
CA TRP A 294 -10.86 1.12 -1.54
C TRP A 294 -10.22 1.50 -2.87
N ALA A 295 -9.21 2.38 -2.82
CA ALA A 295 -8.54 2.95 -3.99
C ALA A 295 -7.48 2.02 -4.60
N ILE A 296 -6.94 1.08 -3.82
CA ILE A 296 -5.94 0.08 -4.21
C ILE A 296 -6.65 -1.24 -4.58
#